data_AF-A0A2E2IKW5-F1
#
_entry.id   AF-A0A2E2IKW5-F1
#
_cell.length_a   1.000
_cell.length_b   1.000
_cell.length_c   1.000
_cell.angle_alpha   90.00
_cell.angle_beta   90.00
_cell.angle_gamma   90.00
#
_symmetry.space_group_name_H-M   'P 1'
#
loop_
_entity.id
_entity.type
_entity.pdbx_description
1 polymer ?
#
loop_
_entity_poly.entity_id
_entity_poly.type
_entity_poly.pdbx_seq_one_letter_code
_entity_poly.pdbx_strand_id
1 'polypeptide(L)'
;MGKKLNRTAGKMRIETLQNQRKERLTKAGLLLERWGQQERVPAPFELEISEVDPEFIEDKMTAEVLSSLTIDQMRIARQHWSEGHSAAEIAEFEEQPRNEIRQTLGFVIEQVADKVLK
;
A
#
# COMPACT_ATOMS: atom_id res chain seq x y z
N MET A 1 18.20 -39.55 -20.16
CA MET A 1 18.69 -38.18 -19.83
C MET A 1 17.51 -37.21 -19.56
N GLY A 2 16.71 -37.38 -18.50
CA GLY A 2 15.48 -36.58 -18.29
C GLY A 2 15.50 -35.57 -17.13
N LYS A 3 16.50 -35.63 -16.22
CA LYS A 3 16.49 -34.82 -14.98
C LYS A 3 16.88 -33.35 -15.13
N LYS A 4 17.63 -32.97 -16.19
CA LYS A 4 18.11 -31.58 -16.36
C LYS A 4 17.04 -30.64 -16.92
N LEU A 5 16.19 -31.10 -17.85
CA LEU A 5 15.15 -30.29 -18.48
C LEU A 5 14.02 -29.91 -17.49
N ASN A 6 13.61 -30.83 -16.62
CA ASN A 6 12.58 -30.55 -15.61
C ASN A 6 13.03 -29.54 -14.54
N ARG A 7 14.34 -29.49 -14.23
CA ARG A 7 14.90 -28.50 -13.30
C ARG A 7 14.86 -27.09 -13.88
N THR A 8 15.14 -26.91 -15.17
CA THR A 8 15.11 -25.60 -15.83
C THR A 8 13.68 -25.10 -15.99
N ALA A 9 12.74 -25.96 -16.40
CA ALA A 9 11.32 -25.61 -16.51
C ALA A 9 10.70 -25.25 -15.14
N GLY A 10 11.06 -25.97 -14.08
CA GLY A 10 10.62 -25.64 -12.72
C GLY A 10 11.17 -24.30 -12.23
N LYS A 11 12.46 -24.02 -12.47
CA LYS A 11 13.07 -22.72 -12.13
C LYS A 11 12.42 -21.55 -12.86
N MET A 12 12.20 -21.67 -14.18
CA MET A 12 11.53 -20.62 -14.96
C MET A 12 10.09 -20.37 -14.51
N ARG A 13 9.35 -21.41 -14.11
CA ARG A 13 8.00 -21.25 -13.54
C ARG A 13 8.02 -20.53 -12.20
N ILE A 14 8.95 -20.89 -11.30
CA ILE A 14 9.11 -20.21 -10.00
C ILE A 14 9.47 -18.74 -10.20
N GLU A 15 10.40 -18.44 -11.08
CA GLU A 15 10.83 -17.08 -11.40
C GLU A 15 9.68 -16.25 -12.00
N THR A 16 8.89 -16.86 -12.90
CA THR A 16 7.69 -16.21 -13.47
C THR A 16 6.67 -15.87 -12.39
N LEU A 17 6.38 -16.81 -11.47
CA LEU A 17 5.43 -16.58 -10.37
C LEU A 17 5.95 -15.52 -9.38
N GLN A 18 7.25 -15.51 -9.10
CA GLN A 18 7.87 -14.49 -8.24
C GLN A 18 7.79 -13.09 -8.88
N ASN A 19 8.05 -12.98 -10.19
CA ASN A 19 7.92 -11.73 -10.92
C ASN A 19 6.47 -11.24 -10.95
N GLN A 20 5.50 -12.13 -11.20
CA GLN A 20 4.08 -11.80 -11.13
C GLN A 20 3.67 -11.31 -9.74
N ARG A 21 4.14 -11.94 -8.66
CA ARG A 21 3.89 -11.45 -7.29
C ARG A 21 4.48 -10.05 -7.10
N LYS A 22 5.74 -9.85 -7.49
CA LYS A 22 6.43 -8.56 -7.36
C LYS A 22 5.67 -7.45 -8.11
N GLU A 23 5.25 -7.71 -9.34
CA GLU A 23 4.47 -6.76 -10.14
C GLU A 23 3.12 -6.41 -9.49
N ARG A 24 2.42 -7.39 -8.91
CA ARG A 24 1.16 -7.15 -8.19
C ARG A 24 1.38 -6.27 -6.97
N LEU A 25 2.42 -6.53 -6.18
CA LEU A 25 2.75 -5.69 -5.01
C LEU A 25 3.12 -4.26 -5.41
N THR A 26 3.92 -4.09 -6.47
CA THR A 26 4.24 -2.75 -7.00
C THR A 26 2.99 -2.01 -7.45
N LYS A 27 2.09 -2.68 -8.20
CA LYS A 27 0.83 -2.07 -8.64
C LYS A 27 -0.06 -1.67 -7.46
N ALA A 28 -0.15 -2.49 -6.41
CA ALA A 28 -0.92 -2.17 -5.21
C ALA A 28 -0.35 -0.95 -4.48
N GLY A 29 0.99 -0.86 -4.35
CA GLY A 29 1.64 0.32 -3.78
C GLY A 29 1.33 1.59 -4.57
N LEU A 30 1.44 1.55 -5.90
CA LEU A 30 1.08 2.68 -6.77
C LEU A 30 -0.40 3.07 -6.69
N LEU A 31 -1.30 2.09 -6.54
CA LEU A 31 -2.73 2.37 -6.34
C LEU A 31 -2.96 3.10 -5.02
N LEU A 32 -2.31 2.68 -3.94
CA LEU A 32 -2.41 3.34 -2.65
C LEU A 32 -1.84 4.76 -2.68
N GLU A 33 -0.70 4.96 -3.36
CA GLU A 33 -0.16 6.31 -3.60
C GLU A 33 -1.15 7.17 -4.38
N ARG A 34 -1.78 6.62 -5.42
CA ARG A 34 -2.79 7.35 -6.21
C ARG A 34 -4.07 7.65 -5.44
N TRP A 35 -4.51 6.74 -4.57
CA TRP A 35 -5.69 6.95 -3.73
C TRP A 35 -5.42 7.95 -2.61
N GLY A 36 -4.21 7.95 -2.07
CA GLY A 36 -3.76 8.90 -1.06
C GLY A 36 -3.42 10.29 -1.62
N GLN A 37 -2.96 10.36 -2.86
CA GLN A 37 -2.78 11.62 -3.59
C GLN A 37 -4.12 12.09 -4.16
N GLN A 38 -4.82 12.97 -3.43
CA GLN A 38 -5.64 13.98 -4.11
C GLN A 38 -4.77 14.66 -5.17
N GLU A 39 -5.32 14.96 -6.36
CA GLU A 39 -4.65 15.85 -7.31
C GLU A 39 -4.07 17.03 -6.52
N ARG A 40 -2.75 17.20 -6.54
CA ARG A 40 -2.13 18.42 -6.06
C ARG A 40 -2.56 19.53 -7.00
N VAL A 41 -3.80 20.00 -6.84
CA VAL A 41 -4.22 21.28 -7.38
C VAL A 41 -3.29 22.29 -6.71
N PRO A 42 -2.45 23.02 -7.45
CA PRO A 42 -1.65 24.07 -6.85
C PRO A 42 -2.65 25.06 -6.26
N ALA A 43 -2.73 25.11 -4.93
CA ALA A 43 -3.64 26.01 -4.24
C ALA A 43 -3.39 27.43 -4.77
N PRO A 44 -4.36 28.07 -5.44
CA PRO A 44 -4.25 29.49 -5.65
C PRO A 44 -4.35 30.11 -4.26
N PHE A 45 -3.39 30.98 -4.00
CA PHE A 45 -3.31 31.89 -2.87
C PHE A 45 -4.67 32.22 -2.23
N GLU A 46 -4.74 32.07 -0.91
CA GLU A 46 -5.77 32.63 -0.02
C GLU A 46 -7.22 32.34 -0.41
N LEU A 47 -7.86 31.39 0.29
CA LEU A 47 -9.25 31.51 0.72
C LEU A 47 -9.52 30.37 1.70
N GLU A 48 -9.92 30.77 2.91
CA GLU A 48 -10.77 30.11 3.91
C GLU A 48 -10.72 28.58 4.04
N ILE A 49 -10.76 28.13 5.29
CA ILE A 49 -10.89 26.74 5.75
C ILE A 49 -12.16 26.14 5.11
N SER A 50 -12.06 25.74 3.85
CA SER A 50 -13.02 24.87 3.20
C SER A 50 -12.74 23.51 3.82
N GLU A 51 -13.75 22.96 4.47
CA GLU A 51 -13.83 21.57 4.88
C GLU A 51 -13.48 20.71 3.65
N VAL A 52 -12.19 20.42 3.47
CA VAL A 52 -11.74 19.38 2.56
C VAL A 52 -12.13 18.12 3.29
N ASP A 53 -13.33 17.62 3.04
CA ASP A 53 -13.71 16.26 3.41
C ASP A 53 -12.74 15.36 2.65
N PRO A 54 -11.67 14.86 3.32
CA PRO A 54 -10.64 14.13 2.63
C PRO A 54 -11.28 12.79 2.31
N GLU A 55 -11.57 12.52 1.03
CA GLU A 55 -11.93 11.16 0.60
C GLU A 55 -10.90 10.23 1.21
N PHE A 56 -11.35 9.48 2.21
CA PHE A 56 -10.45 8.81 3.10
C PHE A 56 -9.88 7.63 2.32
N ILE A 57 -8.65 7.17 2.63
CA ILE A 57 -8.16 5.97 1.93
C ILE A 57 -9.11 4.77 2.13
N GLU A 58 -9.88 4.75 3.23
CA GLU A 58 -10.95 3.78 3.45
C GLU A 58 -12.04 3.83 2.38
N ASP A 59 -12.42 5.01 1.88
CA ASP A 59 -13.45 5.15 0.84
C ASP A 59 -13.01 4.53 -0.50
N LYS A 60 -11.69 4.45 -0.72
CA LYS A 60 -11.10 3.85 -1.92
C LYS A 60 -10.73 2.37 -1.72
N MET A 61 -10.51 1.94 -0.48
CA MET A 61 -10.28 0.54 -0.15
C MET A 61 -11.57 -0.27 -0.28
N THR A 62 -11.48 -1.50 -0.76
CA THR A 62 -12.65 -2.39 -0.76
C THR A 62 -13.02 -2.77 0.68
N ALA A 63 -14.30 -3.02 0.95
CA ALA A 63 -14.74 -3.50 2.26
C ALA A 63 -13.98 -4.76 2.73
N GLU A 64 -13.57 -5.61 1.80
CA GLU A 64 -12.73 -6.78 2.09
C GLU A 64 -11.33 -6.40 2.58
N VAL A 65 -10.69 -5.37 2.01
CA VAL A 65 -9.40 -4.85 2.52
C VAL A 65 -9.59 -4.29 3.91
N LEU A 66 -10.59 -3.42 4.10
CA LEU A 66 -10.90 -2.80 5.39
C LEU A 66 -11.14 -3.82 6.50
N SER A 67 -11.92 -4.86 6.21
CA SER A 67 -12.21 -5.92 7.18
C SER A 67 -11.00 -6.74 7.65
N SER A 68 -9.84 -6.61 6.99
CA SER A 68 -8.61 -7.35 7.33
C SER A 68 -7.51 -6.48 7.90
N LEU A 69 -7.77 -5.18 8.06
CA LEU A 69 -6.87 -4.28 8.77
C LEU A 69 -7.39 -4.07 10.18
N THR A 70 -6.47 -4.03 11.14
CA THR A 70 -6.80 -3.55 12.48
C THR A 70 -6.92 -2.02 12.49
N ILE A 71 -7.53 -1.46 13.53
CA ILE A 71 -7.65 0.00 13.72
C ILE A 71 -6.26 0.67 13.65
N ASP A 72 -5.24 0.07 14.27
CA ASP A 72 -3.88 0.62 14.26
C ASP A 72 -3.26 0.56 12.86
N GLN A 73 -3.49 -0.52 12.10
CA GLN A 73 -3.00 -0.63 10.73
C GLN A 73 -3.68 0.37 9.79
N MET A 74 -4.97 0.63 10.01
CA MET A 74 -5.73 1.66 9.29
C MET A 74 -5.22 3.06 9.62
N ARG A 75 -4.94 3.34 10.91
CA ARG A 75 -4.35 4.61 11.35
C ARG A 75 -2.99 4.86 10.69
N ILE A 76 -2.12 3.85 10.68
CA ILE A 76 -0.81 3.94 10.01
C ILE A 76 -0.96 4.13 8.48
N ALA A 77 -1.92 3.44 7.85
CA ALA A 77 -2.20 3.60 6.43
C ALA A 77 -2.68 5.02 6.09
N ARG A 78 -3.57 5.59 6.90
CA ARG A 78 -4.03 6.99 6.81
C ARG A 78 -2.86 7.96 6.87
N GLN A 79 -2.06 7.87 7.94
CA GLN A 79 -0.95 8.79 8.14
C GLN A 79 0.03 8.76 6.96
N HIS A 80 0.26 7.57 6.40
CA HIS A 80 1.18 7.43 5.29
C HIS A 80 0.62 7.94 3.96
N TRP A 81 -0.55 7.46 3.55
CA TRP A 81 -1.06 7.72 2.20
C TRP A 81 -1.99 8.93 2.14
N SER A 82 -2.82 9.17 3.15
CA SER A 82 -3.73 10.33 3.16
C SER A 82 -3.06 11.60 3.68
N GLU A 83 -2.23 11.49 4.73
CA GLU A 83 -1.58 12.65 5.36
C GLU A 83 -0.16 12.90 4.83
N GLY A 84 0.41 11.93 4.10
CA GLY A 84 1.69 12.07 3.42
C GLY A 84 2.91 11.92 4.32
N HIS A 85 2.75 11.39 5.54
CA HIS A 85 3.85 11.17 6.47
C HIS A 85 4.74 10.01 6.01
N SER A 86 6.05 10.17 6.19
CA SER A 86 7.01 9.10 6.01
C SER A 86 6.92 8.08 7.15
N ALA A 87 7.36 6.84 6.90
CA ALA A 87 7.44 5.82 7.94
C ALA A 87 8.35 6.20 9.14
N ALA A 88 9.22 7.21 8.99
CA ALA A 88 10.03 7.72 10.10
C ALA A 88 9.23 8.67 10.99
N GLU A 89 8.47 9.60 10.39
CA GLU A 89 7.60 10.53 11.12
C GLU A 89 6.48 9.75 11.85
N ILE A 90 5.88 8.76 11.18
CA ILE A 90 4.87 7.89 11.81
C ILE A 90 5.45 7.12 13.00
N ALA A 91 6.69 6.63 12.88
CA ALA A 91 7.36 5.93 13.97
C ALA A 91 7.55 6.83 15.21
N GLU A 92 7.78 8.12 15.00
CA GLU A 92 7.86 9.11 16.08
C GLU A 92 6.48 9.39 16.69
N PHE A 93 5.43 9.51 15.88
CA PHE A 93 4.06 9.76 16.37
C PHE A 93 3.46 8.56 17.13
N GLU A 94 3.74 7.35 16.65
CA GLU A 94 3.19 6.11 17.20
C GLU A 94 4.07 5.49 18.29
N GLU A 95 5.22 6.12 18.61
CA GLU A 95 6.24 5.62 19.54
C GLU A 95 6.68 4.17 19.23
N GLN A 96 6.66 3.81 17.94
CA GLN A 96 6.95 2.46 17.45
C GLN A 96 8.25 2.42 16.64
N PRO A 97 8.95 1.27 16.59
CA PRO A 97 10.08 1.11 15.69
C PRO A 97 9.68 1.33 14.23
N ARG A 98 10.47 2.11 13.49
CA ARG A 98 10.29 2.33 12.04
C ARG A 98 10.16 1.03 11.24
N ASN A 99 10.78 -0.06 11.70
CA ASN A 99 10.67 -1.36 11.05
C ASN A 99 9.24 -1.94 11.17
N GLU A 100 8.57 -1.76 12.30
CA GLU A 100 7.19 -2.21 12.52
C GLU A 100 6.21 -1.41 11.67
N ILE A 101 6.43 -0.09 11.55
CA ILE A 101 5.65 0.77 10.64
C ILE A 101 5.79 0.29 9.19
N ARG A 102 7.02 0.00 8.74
CA ARG A 102 7.26 -0.53 7.38
C ARG A 102 6.60 -1.89 7.15
N GLN A 103 6.63 -2.78 8.14
CA GLN A 103 5.95 -4.08 8.06
C GLN A 103 4.44 -3.89 7.96
N THR A 104 3.87 -2.97 8.73
CA THR A 104 2.45 -2.63 8.68
C THR A 104 2.04 -2.09 7.30
N LEU A 105 2.78 -1.11 6.76
CA LEU A 105 2.54 -0.59 5.42
C LEU A 105 2.67 -1.68 4.35
N GLY A 106 3.68 -2.54 4.48
CA GLY A 106 3.86 -3.70 3.60
C GLY A 106 2.67 -4.66 3.64
N PHE A 107 2.14 -4.95 4.83
CA PHE A 107 0.96 -5.79 4.99
C PHE A 107 -0.27 -5.19 4.32
N VAL A 108 -0.49 -3.87 4.46
CA VAL A 108 -1.60 -3.17 3.79
C VAL A 108 -1.48 -3.29 2.26
N ILE A 109 -0.27 -3.11 1.70
CA ILE A 109 -0.01 -3.31 0.28
C ILE A 109 -0.34 -4.74 -0.15
N GLU A 110 0.04 -5.75 0.65
CA GLU A 110 -0.28 -7.15 0.37
C GLU A 110 -1.80 -7.40 0.36
N GLN A 111 -2.54 -6.87 1.34
CA GLN A 111 -4.00 -6.99 1.38
C GLN A 111 -4.67 -6.38 0.15
N VAL A 112 -4.20 -5.21 -0.29
CA VAL A 112 -4.71 -4.57 -1.51
C VAL A 112 -4.36 -5.37 -2.75
N ALA A 113 -3.13 -5.88 -2.86
CA ALA A 113 -2.71 -6.71 -3.98
C ALA A 113 -3.58 -7.97 -4.10
N ASP A 114 -3.81 -8.67 -2.98
CA ASP A 114 -4.55 -9.93 -2.99
C ASP A 114 -6.05 -9.74 -3.27
N LYS A 115 -6.64 -8.64 -2.79
CA LYS A 115 -8.11 -8.45 -2.82
C LYS A 115 -8.60 -7.57 -3.95
N VAL A 116 -7.77 -6.64 -4.43
CA VAL A 116 -8.15 -5.68 -5.48
C VAL A 116 -7.59 -6.11 -6.83
N LEU A 117 -6.35 -6.62 -6.87
CA LEU A 117 -5.63 -6.86 -8.13
C LEU A 117 -5.73 -8.28 -8.68
N LYS A 118 -6.25 -9.25 -7.91
CA LYS A 118 -6.45 -10.68 -8.27
C LYS A 118 -5.33 -11.26 -9.14
#